data_AF-A0A966XHX3-F1
#
_entry.id   AF-A0A966XHX3-F1
#
_cell.length_a   1.000
_cell.length_b   1.000
_cell.length_c   1.000
_cell.angle_alpha   90.00
_cell.angle_beta   90.00
_cell.angle_gamma   90.00
#
_symmetry.space_group_name_H-M   'P 1'
#
loop_
_entity.id
_entity.type
_entity.pdbx_description
1 polymer ?
#
loop_
_entity_poly.entity_id
_entity_poly.type
_entity_poly.pdbx_seq_one_letter_code
_entity_poly.pdbx_strand_id
1 'polypeptide(L)'
;MTRRPTNPDELFVAARGGDRASLARLLSYVERGGDEARAVARIAALHVGSAYVVGITGAPGAGKSTLTSALIGSLRRQGVRVAVLAIDPSSPYTGGAILGDRVRMQDHSDDEGVYIRSMATRGHLGGLAHATSEAIRLLDAAGNDVVIVETVGVGQVEVEIAGKADTTVVVVNPGWGDAVQANKAGLLEIADVFAINK
;
A
#
# COMPACT_ATOMS: atom_id res chain seq x y z
N MET A 1 -1.44 32.94 6.24
CA MET A 1 -1.71 31.56 5.75
C MET A 1 -1.19 31.45 4.32
N THR A 2 -0.02 30.85 4.13
CA THR A 2 0.55 30.58 2.81
C THR A 2 -0.34 29.61 2.05
N ARG A 3 -0.69 29.94 0.80
CA ARG A 3 -1.48 29.08 -0.09
C ARG A 3 -0.71 27.76 -0.27
N ARG A 4 -1.32 26.62 0.10
CA ARG A 4 -0.70 25.32 -0.16
C ARG A 4 -0.53 25.15 -1.68
N PRO A 5 0.63 24.70 -2.16
CA PRO A 5 0.87 24.48 -3.58
C PRO A 5 -0.15 23.47 -4.13
N THR A 6 -0.73 23.77 -5.29
CA THR A 6 -1.64 22.86 -6.00
C THR A 6 -0.97 22.19 -7.19
N ASN A 7 0.18 22.71 -7.61
CA ASN A 7 0.99 22.21 -8.72
C ASN A 7 1.66 20.88 -8.34
N PRO A 8 1.48 19.79 -9.12
CA PRO A 8 2.14 18.51 -8.89
C PRO A 8 3.67 18.58 -8.71
N ASP A 9 4.38 19.43 -9.46
CA ASP A 9 5.84 19.56 -9.35
C ASP A 9 6.28 20.13 -7.99
N GLU A 10 5.65 21.22 -7.56
CA GLU A 10 5.92 21.84 -6.25
C GLU A 10 5.57 20.90 -5.11
N LEU A 11 4.44 20.19 -5.23
CA LEU A 11 4.04 19.16 -4.27
C LEU A 11 5.06 18.01 -4.22
N PHE A 12 5.61 17.59 -5.36
CA PHE A 12 6.60 16.52 -5.41
C PHE A 12 7.92 16.92 -4.75
N VAL A 13 8.40 18.13 -5.02
CA VAL A 13 9.60 18.67 -4.36
C VAL A 13 9.40 18.74 -2.85
N ALA A 14 8.25 19.24 -2.38
CA ALA A 14 7.91 19.28 -0.97
C ALA A 14 7.81 17.87 -0.35
N ALA A 15 7.18 16.93 -1.05
CA ALA A 15 7.06 15.53 -0.60
C ALA A 15 8.43 14.86 -0.42
N ARG A 16 9.36 15.05 -1.38
CA ARG A 16 10.75 14.58 -1.26
C ARG A 16 11.52 15.23 -0.11
N GLY A 17 11.13 16.45 0.26
CA GLY A 17 11.63 17.15 1.45
C GLY A 17 11.00 16.67 2.76
N GLY A 18 10.12 15.67 2.74
CA GLY A 18 9.46 15.11 3.93
C GLY A 18 8.07 15.67 4.23
N ASP A 19 7.52 16.56 3.38
CA ASP A 19 6.17 17.10 3.63
C ASP A 19 5.08 16.05 3.36
N ARG A 20 4.64 15.39 4.44
CA ARG A 20 3.63 14.32 4.43
C ARG A 20 2.30 14.76 3.82
N ALA A 21 1.94 16.05 3.97
CA ALA A 21 0.69 16.60 3.43
C ALA A 21 0.74 16.69 1.90
N SER A 22 1.87 17.10 1.32
CA SER A 22 2.07 17.12 -0.13
C SER A 22 2.08 15.72 -0.71
N LEU A 23 2.76 14.76 -0.06
CA LEU A 23 2.72 13.36 -0.47
C LEU A 23 1.28 12.79 -0.45
N ALA A 24 0.52 13.08 0.60
CA ALA A 24 -0.88 12.67 0.69
C ALA A 24 -1.75 13.27 -0.43
N ARG A 25 -1.44 14.51 -0.83
CA ARG A 25 -2.16 15.20 -1.91
C ARG A 25 -1.86 14.58 -3.27
N LEU A 26 -0.60 14.27 -3.54
CA LEU A 26 -0.18 13.58 -4.77
C LEU A 26 -0.83 12.19 -4.89
N LEU A 27 -0.81 11.41 -3.79
CA LEU A 27 -1.51 10.11 -3.74
C LEU A 27 -3.02 10.27 -3.98
N SER A 28 -3.63 11.35 -3.49
CA SER A 28 -5.04 11.64 -3.77
C SER A 28 -5.31 12.00 -5.23
N TYR A 29 -4.33 12.58 -5.95
CA TYR A 29 -4.41 12.79 -7.40
C TYR A 29 -4.32 11.45 -8.15
N VAL A 30 -3.36 10.60 -7.77
CA VAL A 30 -3.23 9.23 -8.30
C VAL A 30 -4.53 8.45 -8.14
N GLU A 31 -5.11 8.42 -6.93
CA GLU A 31 -6.37 7.73 -6.67
C GLU A 31 -7.57 8.31 -7.44
N ARG A 32 -7.57 9.60 -7.78
CA ARG A 32 -8.66 10.23 -8.55
C ARG A 32 -8.55 9.95 -10.04
N GLY A 33 -7.35 9.73 -10.56
CA GLY A 33 -7.10 9.67 -12.00
C GLY A 33 -7.16 11.05 -12.65
N GLY A 34 -7.19 11.09 -13.99
CA GLY A 34 -7.27 12.32 -14.78
C GLY A 34 -5.90 12.92 -15.15
N ASP A 35 -5.90 14.19 -15.52
CA ASP A 35 -4.69 14.91 -15.95
C ASP A 35 -3.68 15.07 -14.82
N GLU A 36 -4.13 15.27 -13.59
CA GLU A 36 -3.26 15.38 -12.43
C GLU A 36 -2.56 14.06 -12.15
N ALA A 37 -3.25 12.92 -12.23
CA ALA A 37 -2.62 11.61 -12.08
C ALA A 37 -1.56 11.37 -13.16
N ARG A 38 -1.84 11.73 -14.43
CA ARG A 38 -0.86 11.66 -15.52
C ARG A 38 0.35 12.55 -15.28
N ALA A 39 0.16 13.75 -14.71
CA ALA A 39 1.26 14.63 -14.35
C ALA A 39 2.14 14.02 -13.24
N VAL A 40 1.52 13.49 -12.19
CA VAL A 40 2.22 12.80 -11.10
C VAL A 40 3.00 11.59 -11.63
N ALA A 41 2.40 10.78 -12.50
CA ALA A 41 3.07 9.63 -13.13
C ALA A 41 4.33 10.04 -13.91
N ARG A 42 4.26 11.11 -14.71
CA ARG A 42 5.44 11.64 -15.44
C ARG A 42 6.55 12.10 -14.50
N ILE A 43 6.20 12.79 -13.42
CA ILE A 43 7.17 13.27 -12.43
C ILE A 43 7.83 12.09 -11.72
N ALA A 44 7.02 11.13 -11.26
CA ALA A 44 7.50 9.93 -10.58
C ALA A 44 8.44 9.13 -11.48
N ALA A 45 8.07 8.90 -12.74
CA ALA A 45 8.83 8.11 -13.71
C ALA A 45 10.30 8.58 -13.91
N LEU A 46 10.59 9.86 -13.68
CA LEU A 46 11.95 10.41 -13.75
C LEU A 46 12.83 10.07 -12.53
N HIS A 47 12.23 9.51 -11.47
CA HIS A 47 12.84 9.31 -10.16
C HIS A 47 12.63 7.89 -9.59
N VAL A 48 11.93 7.00 -10.30
CA VAL A 48 11.73 5.59 -9.89
C VAL A 48 13.04 4.80 -10.02
N GLY A 49 13.27 3.84 -9.14
CA GLY A 49 14.24 2.77 -9.38
C GLY A 49 14.88 2.12 -8.16
N SER A 50 14.39 2.34 -6.93
CA SER A 50 15.12 1.90 -5.74
C SER A 50 14.31 1.16 -4.67
N ALA A 51 13.01 1.41 -4.57
CA ALA A 51 12.22 0.82 -3.50
C ALA A 51 11.95 -0.67 -3.73
N TYR A 52 12.12 -1.48 -2.68
CA TYR A 52 11.68 -2.87 -2.68
C TYR A 52 10.21 -2.98 -2.30
N VAL A 53 9.42 -3.71 -3.08
CA VAL A 53 7.98 -3.83 -2.88
C VAL A 53 7.63 -5.18 -2.24
N VAL A 54 6.95 -5.14 -1.10
CA VAL A 54 6.44 -6.34 -0.40
C VAL A 54 4.92 -6.34 -0.43
N GLY A 55 4.33 -7.32 -1.07
CA GLY A 55 2.89 -7.58 -1.04
C GLY A 55 2.54 -8.45 0.16
N ILE A 56 1.54 -8.07 0.96
CA ILE A 56 1.03 -8.87 2.07
C ILE A 56 -0.47 -9.09 1.87
N THR A 57 -0.86 -10.35 1.73
CA THR A 57 -2.25 -10.77 1.52
C THR A 57 -2.61 -11.98 2.37
N GLY A 58 -3.88 -12.39 2.36
CA GLY A 58 -4.44 -13.42 3.22
C GLY A 58 -5.82 -13.06 3.74
N ALA A 59 -6.56 -14.02 4.31
CA ALA A 59 -7.95 -13.75 4.69
C ALA A 59 -8.07 -12.68 5.78
N PRO A 60 -9.25 -12.04 5.91
CA PRO A 60 -9.56 -11.21 7.07
C PRO A 60 -9.29 -11.96 8.37
N GLY A 61 -8.69 -11.28 9.35
CA GLY A 61 -8.35 -11.88 10.65
C GLY A 61 -7.09 -12.74 10.67
N ALA A 62 -6.37 -12.89 9.55
CA ALA A 62 -5.12 -13.66 9.53
C ALA A 62 -3.93 -12.98 10.27
N GLY A 63 -4.11 -11.75 10.74
CA GLY A 63 -3.07 -10.97 11.43
C GLY A 63 -2.10 -10.25 10.50
N LYS A 64 -2.51 -9.96 9.25
CA LYS A 64 -1.73 -9.20 8.26
C LYS A 64 -1.20 -7.88 8.81
N SER A 65 -2.07 -7.02 9.34
CA SER A 65 -1.64 -5.71 9.86
C SER A 65 -0.73 -5.82 11.07
N THR A 66 -0.86 -6.89 11.87
CA THR A 66 0.06 -7.17 12.98
C THR A 66 1.43 -7.58 12.46
N LEU A 67 1.49 -8.43 11.43
CA LEU A 67 2.73 -8.78 10.75
C LEU A 67 3.36 -7.56 10.08
N THR A 68 2.57 -6.75 9.36
CA THR A 68 3.00 -5.49 8.75
C THR A 68 3.62 -4.57 9.79
N SER A 69 2.95 -4.34 10.93
CA SER A 69 3.47 -3.54 12.04
C SER A 69 4.81 -4.07 12.57
N ALA A 70 4.91 -5.37 12.84
CA ALA A 70 6.16 -5.98 13.27
C ALA A 70 7.30 -5.84 12.23
N LEU A 71 6.97 -5.96 10.94
CA LEU A 71 7.91 -5.79 9.84
C LEU A 71 8.40 -4.34 9.73
N ILE A 72 7.51 -3.35 9.84
CA ILE A 72 7.88 -1.93 9.90
C ILE A 72 8.89 -1.72 11.03
N GLY A 73 8.57 -2.15 12.25
CA GLY A 73 9.48 -2.01 13.39
C GLY A 73 10.86 -2.65 13.16
N SER A 74 10.91 -3.81 12.49
CA SER A 74 12.17 -4.47 12.12
C SER A 74 13.00 -3.69 11.11
N LEU A 75 12.36 -3.17 10.05
CA LEU A 75 13.01 -2.36 9.01
C LEU A 75 13.48 -1.02 9.57
N ARG A 76 12.67 -0.38 10.42
CA ARG A 76 13.02 0.90 11.05
C ARG A 76 14.21 0.80 11.99
N ARG A 77 14.38 -0.31 12.72
CA ARG A 77 15.61 -0.58 13.49
C ARG A 77 16.88 -0.64 12.64
N GLN A 78 16.75 -0.86 11.34
CA GLN A 78 17.85 -0.87 10.37
C GLN A 78 18.01 0.48 9.64
N GLY A 79 17.21 1.49 10.00
CA GLY A 79 17.23 2.82 9.37
C GLY A 79 16.47 2.92 8.05
N VAL A 80 15.85 1.85 7.57
CA VAL A 80 15.13 1.77 6.28
C VAL A 80 13.86 2.62 6.32
N ARG A 81 13.64 3.52 5.35
CA ARG A 81 12.38 4.27 5.23
C ARG A 81 11.29 3.42 4.60
N VAL A 82 10.12 3.36 5.26
CA VAL A 82 9.05 2.44 4.91
C VAL A 82 7.78 3.21 4.56
N ALA A 83 7.19 2.91 3.41
CA ALA A 83 5.82 3.29 3.11
C ALA A 83 4.89 2.07 3.17
N VAL A 84 3.65 2.29 3.59
CA VAL A 84 2.59 1.28 3.61
C VAL A 84 1.39 1.79 2.83
N LEU A 85 0.96 1.00 1.85
CA LEU A 85 -0.31 1.14 1.15
C LEU A 85 -1.26 0.05 1.65
N ALA A 86 -2.20 0.43 2.50
CA ALA A 86 -3.28 -0.44 2.95
C ALA A 86 -4.45 -0.34 1.96
N ILE A 87 -4.78 -1.43 1.28
CA ILE A 87 -5.75 -1.51 0.20
C ILE A 87 -7.02 -2.22 0.70
N ASP A 88 -8.06 -1.43 0.94
CA ASP A 88 -9.36 -1.90 1.42
C ASP A 88 -10.44 -1.63 0.36
N PRO A 89 -11.23 -2.61 -0.10
CA PRO A 89 -12.39 -2.30 -0.93
C PRO A 89 -13.32 -1.33 -0.19
N SER A 90 -13.83 -0.29 -0.90
CA SER A 90 -14.78 0.63 -0.28
C SER A 90 -16.01 -0.13 0.20
N SER A 91 -16.50 0.23 1.39
CA SER A 91 -17.77 -0.27 1.87
C SER A 91 -18.87 0.05 0.86
N PRO A 92 -19.66 -0.95 0.40
CA PRO A 92 -20.77 -0.72 -0.53
C PRO A 92 -21.89 0.14 0.09
N TYR A 93 -21.88 0.33 1.41
CA TYR A 93 -22.91 1.10 2.13
C TYR A 93 -22.47 2.52 2.46
N THR A 94 -21.18 2.77 2.71
CA THR A 94 -20.69 4.09 3.14
C THR A 94 -19.77 4.76 2.12
N GLY A 95 -19.33 4.05 1.08
CA GLY A 95 -18.40 4.54 0.06
C GLY A 95 -16.98 4.82 0.56
N GLY A 96 -16.71 4.61 1.85
CA GLY A 96 -15.42 4.82 2.48
C GLY A 96 -14.66 3.52 2.75
N ALA A 97 -13.35 3.64 2.96
CA ALA A 97 -12.49 2.57 3.47
C ALA A 97 -12.66 2.47 5.00
N ILE A 98 -12.71 1.27 5.55
CA ILE A 98 -12.63 1.10 7.00
C ILE A 98 -11.17 1.34 7.38
N LEU A 99 -10.90 2.52 7.99
CA LEU A 99 -9.60 2.97 8.50
C LEU A 99 -8.97 2.05 9.58
N GLY A 100 -9.50 0.85 9.80
CA GLY A 100 -9.09 -0.10 10.84
C GLY A 100 -7.62 -0.50 10.74
N ASP A 101 -7.06 -0.54 9.54
CA ASP A 101 -5.66 -0.89 9.33
C ASP A 101 -4.70 0.17 9.89
N ARG A 102 -5.09 1.45 9.86
CA ARG A 102 -4.28 2.54 10.47
C ARG A 102 -4.27 2.49 11.99
N VAL A 103 -5.39 2.11 12.63
CA VAL A 103 -5.46 2.02 14.09
C VAL A 103 -4.45 0.99 14.60
N ARG A 104 -4.26 -0.10 13.86
CA ARG A 104 -3.33 -1.19 14.21
C ARG A 104 -1.85 -0.85 13.95
N MET A 105 -1.56 0.21 13.19
CA MET A 105 -0.21 0.70 12.91
C MET A 105 0.06 2.08 13.56
N GLN A 106 -0.74 2.48 14.55
CA GLN A 106 -0.59 3.76 15.25
C GLN A 106 0.78 3.90 15.94
N ASP A 107 1.38 2.80 16.38
CA ASP A 107 2.70 2.81 17.02
C ASP A 107 3.82 3.35 16.10
N HIS A 108 3.56 3.45 14.79
CA HIS A 108 4.48 3.99 13.80
C HIS A 108 4.06 5.35 13.22
N SER A 109 2.95 5.94 13.67
CA SER A 109 2.43 7.17 13.07
C SER A 109 3.36 8.37 13.24
N ASP A 110 4.14 8.37 14.32
CA ASP A 110 5.04 9.46 14.72
C ASP A 110 6.49 9.22 14.23
N ASP A 111 6.77 8.08 13.61
CA ASP A 111 8.07 7.82 13.00
C ASP A 111 8.17 8.56 11.65
N GLU A 112 9.08 9.52 11.56
CA GLU A 112 9.31 10.32 10.36
C GLU A 112 9.73 9.47 9.15
N GLY A 113 10.34 8.31 9.38
CA GLY A 113 10.71 7.35 8.33
C GLY A 113 9.61 6.34 7.99
N VAL A 114 8.40 6.49 8.52
CA VAL A 114 7.24 5.65 8.18
C VAL A 114 6.11 6.49 7.60
N TYR A 115 5.60 6.10 6.43
CA TYR A 115 4.43 6.74 5.81
C TYR A 115 3.31 5.72 5.55
N ILE A 116 2.09 5.98 6.05
CA ILE A 116 0.96 5.03 5.92
C ILE A 116 -0.24 5.67 5.22
N ARG A 117 -0.65 5.08 4.11
CA ARG A 117 -1.82 5.50 3.33
C ARG A 117 -2.79 4.34 3.15
N SER A 118 -4.06 4.58 3.46
CA SER A 118 -5.15 3.71 3.04
C SER A 118 -5.68 4.17 1.68
N MET A 119 -5.95 3.22 0.78
CA MET A 119 -6.57 3.44 -0.54
C MET A 119 -7.77 2.51 -0.68
N ALA A 120 -8.79 2.95 -1.42
CA ALA A 120 -10.01 2.16 -1.62
C ALA A 120 -10.63 2.25 -3.00
N THR A 121 -11.44 1.25 -3.34
CA THR A 121 -12.16 1.11 -4.60
C THR A 121 -13.31 2.11 -4.69
N ARG A 122 -13.11 3.28 -5.29
CA ARG A 122 -14.23 4.21 -5.61
C ARG A 122 -15.09 3.71 -6.79
N GLY A 123 -15.60 2.48 -6.71
CA GLY A 123 -16.51 1.87 -7.69
C GLY A 123 -15.86 1.30 -8.96
N HIS A 124 -14.52 1.29 -9.07
CA HIS A 124 -13.81 0.80 -10.26
C HIS A 124 -12.77 -0.27 -9.88
N LEU A 125 -13.17 -1.54 -9.90
CA LEU A 125 -12.31 -2.68 -9.54
C LEU A 125 -11.00 -2.72 -10.36
N GLY A 126 -11.06 -2.45 -11.67
CA GLY A 126 -9.86 -2.41 -12.53
C GLY A 126 -9.00 -1.15 -12.38
N GLY A 127 -9.55 -0.05 -11.84
CA GLY A 127 -8.80 1.20 -11.65
C GLY A 127 -7.89 1.16 -10.42
N LEU A 128 -8.22 0.33 -9.43
CA LEU A 128 -7.47 0.25 -8.18
C LEU A 128 -6.08 -0.34 -8.39
N ALA A 129 -5.95 -1.44 -9.13
CA ALA A 129 -4.64 -2.05 -9.38
C ALA A 129 -3.69 -1.09 -10.12
N HIS A 130 -4.22 -0.29 -11.05
CA HIS A 130 -3.45 0.75 -11.73
C HIS A 130 -3.06 1.89 -10.77
N ALA A 131 -4.01 2.43 -9.99
CA ALA A 131 -3.74 3.47 -9.02
C ALA A 131 -2.73 3.02 -7.94
N THR A 132 -2.78 1.77 -7.50
CA THR A 132 -1.80 1.19 -6.58
C THR A 132 -0.42 1.14 -7.22
N SER A 133 -0.31 0.73 -8.49
CA SER A 133 0.97 0.71 -9.21
C SER A 133 1.59 2.11 -9.32
N GLU A 134 0.79 3.11 -9.64
CA GLU A 134 1.24 4.52 -9.69
C GLU A 134 1.58 5.07 -8.30
N ALA A 135 0.84 4.65 -7.26
CA ALA A 135 1.12 5.04 -5.87
C ALA A 135 2.45 4.44 -5.39
N ILE A 136 2.75 3.18 -5.71
CA ILE A 136 4.04 2.54 -5.42
C ILE A 136 5.18 3.33 -6.07
N ARG A 137 5.06 3.65 -7.37
CA ARG A 137 6.06 4.44 -8.11
C ARG A 137 6.27 5.83 -7.50
N LEU A 138 5.20 6.48 -7.07
CA LEU A 138 5.28 7.77 -6.40
C LEU A 138 5.99 7.66 -5.04
N LEU A 139 5.73 6.61 -4.27
CA LEU A 139 6.38 6.40 -2.97
C LEU A 139 7.88 6.09 -3.10
N ASP A 140 8.25 5.30 -4.10
CA ASP A 140 9.66 5.09 -4.48
C ASP A 140 10.33 6.41 -4.88
N ALA A 141 9.72 7.16 -5.81
CA ALA A 141 10.21 8.46 -6.25
C ALA A 141 10.28 9.51 -5.11
N ALA A 142 9.45 9.36 -4.07
CA ALA A 142 9.49 10.19 -2.87
C ALA A 142 10.63 9.83 -1.90
N GLY A 143 11.37 8.74 -2.16
CA GLY A 143 12.54 8.32 -1.40
C GLY A 143 12.28 7.30 -0.30
N ASN A 144 11.23 6.47 -0.42
CA ASN A 144 11.04 5.33 0.47
C ASN A 144 11.88 4.16 -0.03
N ASP A 145 12.54 3.45 0.89
CA ASP A 145 13.42 2.33 0.57
C ASP A 145 12.63 1.02 0.43
N VAL A 146 11.51 0.89 1.18
CA VAL A 146 10.59 -0.24 1.10
C VAL A 146 9.14 0.26 1.00
N VAL A 147 8.36 -0.33 0.10
CA VAL A 147 6.91 -0.12 0.00
C VAL A 147 6.20 -1.42 0.33
N ILE A 148 5.44 -1.45 1.43
CA ILE A 148 4.58 -2.57 1.80
C ILE A 148 3.18 -2.30 1.27
N VAL A 149 2.62 -3.26 0.53
CA VAL A 149 1.25 -3.22 0.02
C VAL A 149 0.45 -4.28 0.74
N GLU A 150 -0.45 -3.88 1.64
CA GLU A 150 -1.31 -4.79 2.39
C GLU A 150 -2.72 -4.77 1.78
N THR A 151 -3.29 -5.93 1.46
CA THR A 151 -4.68 -6.04 1.00
C THR A 151 -5.58 -6.55 2.12
N VAL A 152 -6.87 -6.18 2.16
CA VAL A 152 -7.75 -6.59 3.26
C VAL A 152 -8.20 -8.06 3.18
N GLY A 153 -8.25 -8.64 1.96
CA GLY A 153 -8.71 -10.02 1.73
C GLY A 153 -8.00 -10.76 0.61
N VAL A 154 -8.70 -11.78 0.09
CA VAL A 154 -8.22 -12.77 -0.89
C VAL A 154 -8.99 -12.73 -2.23
N GLY A 155 -9.59 -11.58 -2.55
CA GLY A 155 -10.28 -11.40 -3.82
C GLY A 155 -9.33 -11.31 -5.02
N GLN A 156 -9.88 -11.37 -6.22
CA GLN A 156 -9.09 -11.36 -7.47
C GLN A 156 -8.25 -10.10 -7.63
N VAL A 157 -8.78 -8.93 -7.24
CA VAL A 157 -8.05 -7.66 -7.31
C VAL A 157 -6.92 -7.62 -6.28
N GLU A 158 -7.15 -8.16 -5.09
CA GLU A 158 -6.17 -8.27 -4.02
C GLU A 158 -5.01 -9.19 -4.41
N VAL A 159 -5.32 -10.33 -5.04
CA VAL A 159 -4.32 -11.26 -5.60
C VAL A 159 -3.51 -10.57 -6.70
N GLU A 160 -4.14 -9.84 -7.61
CA GLU A 160 -3.44 -9.10 -8.68
C GLU A 160 -2.52 -7.99 -8.11
N ILE A 161 -2.98 -7.28 -7.08
CA ILE A 161 -2.19 -6.21 -6.44
C ILE A 161 -1.00 -6.79 -5.69
N ALA A 162 -1.22 -7.85 -4.91
CA ALA A 162 -0.15 -8.48 -4.15
C ALA A 162 0.89 -9.12 -5.09
N GLY A 163 0.44 -9.80 -6.15
CA GLY A 163 1.32 -10.45 -7.14
C GLY A 163 2.13 -9.50 -8.02
N LYS A 164 1.97 -8.18 -7.89
CA LYS A 164 2.82 -7.17 -8.54
C LYS A 164 4.02 -6.75 -7.70
N ALA A 165 4.14 -7.26 -6.47
CA ALA A 165 5.27 -6.99 -5.59
C ALA A 165 6.51 -7.80 -5.99
N ASP A 166 7.69 -7.36 -5.54
CA ASP A 166 8.94 -8.13 -5.67
C ASP A 166 8.92 -9.38 -4.79
N THR A 167 8.19 -9.33 -3.68
CA THR A 167 7.89 -10.50 -2.85
C THR A 167 6.48 -10.44 -2.32
N THR A 168 5.76 -11.53 -2.51
CA THR A 168 4.40 -11.72 -2.02
C THR A 168 4.39 -12.66 -0.82
N VAL A 169 3.92 -12.14 0.31
CA VAL A 169 3.71 -12.87 1.55
C VAL A 169 2.21 -13.17 1.69
N VAL A 170 1.87 -14.45 1.76
CA VAL A 170 0.51 -14.91 2.06
C VAL A 170 0.44 -15.34 3.51
N VAL A 171 -0.35 -14.61 4.30
CA VAL A 171 -0.58 -14.89 5.72
C VAL A 171 -1.76 -15.84 5.88
N VAL A 172 -1.51 -16.96 6.56
CA VAL A 172 -2.49 -18.02 6.81
C VAL A 172 -2.53 -18.37 8.29
N ASN A 173 -3.64 -18.90 8.79
CA ASN A 173 -3.73 -19.37 10.18
C ASN A 173 -3.59 -20.90 10.25
N PRO A 174 -3.17 -21.47 11.40
CA PRO A 174 -3.24 -22.90 11.64
C PRO A 174 -4.64 -23.47 11.36
N GLY A 175 -4.71 -24.70 10.84
CA GLY A 175 -5.98 -25.39 10.62
C GLY A 175 -6.73 -25.00 9.35
N TRP A 176 -6.13 -24.20 8.47
CA TRP A 176 -6.70 -23.75 7.19
C TRP A 176 -6.89 -24.85 6.12
N GLY A 177 -6.81 -26.14 6.48
CA GLY A 177 -6.80 -27.28 5.54
C GLY A 177 -7.80 -27.17 4.40
N ASP A 178 -9.09 -27.03 4.71
CA ASP A 178 -10.16 -26.93 3.70
C ASP A 178 -10.27 -25.54 3.06
N ALA A 179 -9.94 -24.48 3.81
CA ALA A 179 -9.99 -23.09 3.32
C ALA A 179 -8.87 -22.77 2.32
N VAL A 180 -7.71 -23.44 2.43
CA VAL A 180 -6.63 -23.41 1.43
C VAL A 180 -7.07 -24.09 0.14
N GLN A 181 -7.80 -25.21 0.24
CA GLN A 181 -8.33 -25.91 -0.93
C GLN A 181 -9.38 -25.08 -1.66
N ALA A 182 -10.21 -24.31 -0.93
CA ALA A 182 -11.19 -23.41 -1.53
C ALA A 182 -10.56 -22.19 -2.24
N ASN A 183 -9.39 -21.75 -1.79
CA ASN A 183 -8.64 -20.60 -2.36
C ASN A 183 -7.46 -21.03 -3.26
N LYS A 184 -7.40 -22.31 -3.65
CA LYS A 184 -6.26 -22.92 -4.34
C LYS A 184 -5.88 -22.23 -5.64
N ALA A 185 -6.87 -21.73 -6.38
CA ALA A 185 -6.65 -21.01 -7.63
C ALA A 185 -6.39 -19.52 -7.33
N GLY A 186 -5.19 -19.05 -7.62
CA GLY A 186 -4.76 -17.66 -7.42
C GLY A 186 -3.90 -17.42 -6.18
N LEU A 187 -4.42 -17.63 -4.96
CA LEU A 187 -3.70 -17.23 -3.74
C LEU A 187 -2.40 -18.03 -3.51
N LEU A 188 -2.44 -19.35 -3.75
CA LEU A 188 -1.26 -20.20 -3.59
C LEU A 188 -0.22 -20.02 -4.70
N GLU A 189 -0.66 -19.53 -5.87
CA GLU A 189 0.17 -19.41 -7.06
C GLU A 189 1.00 -18.12 -7.05
N ILE A 190 0.55 -17.10 -6.33
CA ILE A 190 1.26 -15.81 -6.22
C ILE A 190 2.24 -15.75 -5.05
N ALA A 191 2.24 -16.73 -4.16
CA ALA A 191 3.00 -16.66 -2.91
C ALA A 191 4.47 -17.02 -3.12
N ASP A 192 5.37 -16.08 -2.80
CA ASP A 192 6.79 -16.38 -2.61
C ASP A 192 7.06 -16.91 -1.20
N VAL A 193 6.28 -16.42 -0.22
CA VAL A 193 6.41 -16.78 1.20
C VAL A 193 5.04 -17.03 1.82
N PHE A 194 4.90 -18.13 2.56
CA PHE A 194 3.77 -18.37 3.45
C PHE A 194 4.14 -18.04 4.90
N ALA A 195 3.36 -17.16 5.53
CA ALA A 195 3.49 -16.84 6.95
C ALA A 195 2.34 -17.47 7.73
N ILE A 196 2.64 -18.49 8.54
CA ILE A 196 1.64 -19.14 9.41
C ILE A 196 1.54 -18.36 10.72
N ASN A 197 0.44 -17.63 10.93
CA ASN A 197 0.23 -16.76 12.06
C ASN A 197 -0.90 -17.25 12.99
N LYS A 198 -0.80 -16.98 14.29
CA LYS A 198 -1.71 -17.50 15.33
C LYS A 198 -2.91 -16.58 15.57
#